data_AF-A0A562QTP2-F1
#
_entry.id   AF-A0A562QTP2-F1
#
_cell.length_a   1.000
_cell.length_b   1.000
_cell.length_c   1.000
_cell.angle_alpha   90.00
_cell.angle_beta   90.00
_cell.angle_gamma   90.00
#
_symmetry.space_group_name_H-M   'P 1'
#
loop_
_entity.id
_entity.type
_entity.pdbx_description
1 polymer ?
#
loop_
_entity_poly.entity_id
_entity_poly.type
_entity_poly.pdbx_seq_one_letter_code
_entity_poly.pdbx_strand_id
1 'polypeptide(L)' 'MNNVLTQEACIEKIEELRSKMVNAARQHGMTHPLVLRYSQELDCAHNIMMMLNISKSSVWESSLQL' A
#
# COMPACT_ATOMS: atom_id res chain seq x y z
N MET A 1 -12.17 -4.81 20.38
CA MET A 1 -10.80 -5.20 19.99
C MET A 1 -10.74 -5.51 18.49
N ASN A 2 -11.29 -4.65 17.61
CA ASN A 2 -11.43 -4.98 16.17
C ASN A 2 -10.47 -4.20 15.26
N ASN A 3 -9.95 -3.06 15.71
CA ASN A 3 -9.11 -2.20 14.87
C ASN A 3 -7.67 -2.70 14.67
N VAL A 4 -7.18 -3.58 15.56
CA VAL A 4 -5.81 -4.13 15.45
C VAL A 4 -5.76 -5.20 14.35
N LEU A 5 -6.77 -6.07 14.30
CA LEU A 5 -6.90 -7.12 13.28
C LEU A 5 -7.04 -6.54 11.86
N THR A 6 -7.75 -5.42 11.71
CA THR A 6 -7.91 -4.77 10.41
C THR A 6 -6.64 -4.05 9.95
N GLN A 7 -5.83 -3.54 10.87
CA GLN A 7 -4.56 -2.90 10.53
C GLN A 7 -3.50 -3.93 10.09
N GLU A 8 -3.36 -5.03 10.84
CA GLU A 8 -2.43 -6.11 10.47
C GLU A 8 -2.78 -6.72 9.10
N ALA A 9 -4.07 -6.98 8.85
CA ALA A 9 -4.53 -7.46 7.55
C ALA A 9 -4.23 -6.48 6.39
N CYS A 10 -4.33 -5.16 6.64
CA CYS A 10 -3.96 -4.15 5.64
C CYS A 10 -2.45 -4.16 5.36
N ILE A 11 -1.62 -4.30 6.40
CA ILE A 11 -0.15 -4.38 6.27
C ILE A 11 0.26 -5.64 5.49
N GLU A 12 -0.31 -6.79 5.83
CA GLU A 12 -0.07 -8.03 5.09
C GLU A 12 -0.43 -7.88 3.60
N LYS A 13 -1.57 -7.23 3.33
CA LYS A 13 -2.00 -7.01 1.95
C LYS A 13 -1.06 -6.09 1.17
N ILE A 14 -0.58 -5.02 1.80
CA ILE A 14 0.41 -4.11 1.21
C ILE A 14 1.69 -4.88 0.87
N GLU A 15 2.21 -5.69 1.79
CA GLU A 15 3.47 -6.41 1.56
C GLU A 15 3.34 -7.52 0.50
N GLU A 16 2.18 -8.19 0.42
CA GLU A 16 1.86 -9.10 -0.67
C GLU A 16 1.92 -8.39 -2.03
N LEU A 17 1.31 -7.20 -2.12
CA LEU A 17 1.28 -6.39 -3.35
C LEU A 17 2.69 -5.88 -3.72
N ARG A 18 3.52 -5.49 -2.74
CA ARG A 18 4.92 -5.11 -2.98
C ARG A 18 5.71 -6.27 -3.56
N SER A 19 5.58 -7.46 -2.98
CA SER A 19 6.25 -8.67 -3.49
C SER A 19 5.84 -8.97 -4.94
N LYS A 20 4.54 -8.89 -5.24
CA LYS A 20 4.04 -9.06 -6.62
C LYS A 20 4.56 -8.00 -7.58
N MET A 21 4.60 -6.74 -7.17
CA MET A 21 5.13 -5.64 -7.98
C MET A 21 6.60 -5.83 -8.29
N VAL A 22 7.42 -6.15 -7.29
CA VAL A 22 8.87 -6.39 -7.46
C VAL A 22 9.11 -7.60 -8.35
N ASN A 23 8.36 -8.69 -8.18
CA ASN A 23 8.47 -9.87 -9.02
C ASN A 23 8.06 -9.58 -10.47
N ALA A 24 6.97 -8.84 -10.68
CA ALA A 24 6.54 -8.43 -12.02
C ALA A 24 7.57 -7.51 -12.70
N ALA A 25 8.17 -6.57 -11.95
CA ALA A 25 9.21 -5.70 -12.46
C ALA A 25 10.48 -6.49 -12.80
N ARG A 26 10.83 -7.51 -12.01
CA ARG A 26 11.96 -8.40 -12.28
C ARG A 26 11.73 -9.26 -13.54
N GLN A 27 10.50 -9.75 -13.74
CA GLN A 27 10.18 -10.65 -14.86
C GLN A 27 9.92 -9.92 -16.17
N HIS A 28 9.27 -8.76 -16.12
CA HIS A 28 8.76 -8.07 -17.31
C HIS A 28 9.32 -6.65 -17.51
N GLY A 29 10.09 -6.14 -16.54
CA GLY A 29 10.58 -4.76 -16.54
C GLY A 29 9.61 -3.78 -15.88
N MET A 30 10.12 -2.61 -15.51
CA MET A 30 9.39 -1.60 -14.73
C MET A 30 8.22 -0.95 -15.47
N THR A 31 8.28 -0.92 -16.81
CA THR A 31 7.25 -0.32 -17.67
C THR A 31 6.10 -1.27 -17.98
N HIS A 32 6.13 -2.50 -17.45
CA HIS A 32 5.11 -3.49 -17.75
C HIS A 32 3.75 -3.13 -17.10
N PRO A 33 2.61 -3.31 -17.80
CA PRO A 33 1.29 -2.98 -17.26
C PRO A 33 0.95 -3.67 -15.93
N LEU A 34 1.53 -4.85 -15.66
CA LEU A 34 1.36 -5.54 -14.37
C LEU A 34 1.98 -4.77 -13.20
N VAL A 35 3.13 -4.11 -13.41
CA VAL A 35 3.77 -3.28 -12.38
C VAL A 35 2.90 -2.08 -12.06
N LEU A 36 2.37 -1.41 -13.09
CA LEU A 36 1.41 -0.31 -12.93
C LEU A 36 0.16 -0.75 -12.17
N ARG A 37 -0.40 -1.91 -12.54
CA ARG A 37 -1.57 -2.47 -11.86
C ARG A 37 -1.29 -2.75 -10.38
N TYR A 38 -0.17 -3.38 -10.05
CA TYR A 38 0.18 -3.64 -8.65
C TYR A 38 0.47 -2.35 -7.87
N SER A 39 1.04 -1.33 -8.51
CA SER A 39 1.19 0.00 -7.91
C SER A 39 -0.16 0.62 -7.54
N GLN A 40 -1.15 0.56 -8.44
CA GLN A 40 -2.49 1.09 -8.19
C GLN A 40 -3.22 0.33 -7.07
N GLU A 41 -3.11 -1.00 -7.06
CA GLU A 41 -3.68 -1.83 -6.00
C GLU A 41 -3.03 -1.53 -4.64
N LEU A 42 -1.71 -1.27 -4.63
CA LEU A 42 -0.95 -0.90 -3.43
C LEU A 42 -1.37 0.48 -2.90
N ASP A 43 -1.52 1.47 -3.77
CA ASP A 43 -2.00 2.81 -3.40
C ASP A 43 -3.42 2.75 -2.80
N CYS A 44 -4.30 1.92 -3.38
CA CYS A 44 -5.63 1.67 -2.81
C CYS A 44 -5.56 1.07 -1.41
N ALA A 45 -4.72 0.07 -1.18
CA ALA A 45 -4.54 -0.54 0.14
C ALA A 45 -3.98 0.47 1.17
N HIS A 46 -3.03 1.31 0.76
CA HIS A 46 -2.53 2.41 1.57
C HIS A 46 -3.60 3.43 1.93
N ASN A 47 -4.43 3.83 0.96
CA ASN A 47 -5.54 4.77 1.21
C ASN A 47 -6.57 4.19 2.19
N ILE A 48 -6.92 2.91 2.06
CA ILE A 48 -7.81 2.22 3.00
C ILE A 48 -7.19 2.19 4.40
N MET A 49 -5.91 1.82 4.51
CA MET A 49 -5.20 1.82 5.80
C MET A 49 -5.17 3.23 6.43
N MET A 50 -4.96 4.26 5.62
CA MET A 50 -4.97 5.64 6.08
C MET A 50 -6.36 6.08 6.56
N MET A 51 -7.43 5.74 5.84
CA MET A 51 -8.81 6.01 6.28
C MET A 51 -9.15 5.30 7.60
N LEU A 52 -8.66 4.08 7.80
CA LEU A 52 -8.82 3.36 9.07
C LEU A 52 -8.02 4.02 10.21
N ASN A 53 -6.82 4.52 9.93
CA ASN A 53 -5.93 5.19 10.89
C ASN A 53 -6.25 6.68 11.15
N ILE A 54 -6.98 7.37 10.27
CA ILE A 54 -7.44 8.76 10.47
C ILE A 54 -8.39 8.87 11.69
N SER A 55 -8.95 7.75 12.16
CA SER A 55 -9.63 7.70 13.47
C SER A 55 -8.70 7.88 14.68
N LYS A 56 -7.36 7.89 14.51
CA LYS A 56 -6.40 7.96 15.63
C LYS A 56 -5.19 8.89 15.51
N SER A 57 -4.73 9.38 14.36
CA SER A 57 -3.70 10.44 14.34
C SER A 57 -3.45 11.08 12.97
N SER A 58 -3.31 12.40 12.97
CA SER A 58 -2.93 13.27 11.87
C SER A 58 -1.41 13.28 11.64
N VAL A 59 -0.83 12.44 10.77
CA VAL A 59 0.59 12.60 10.38
C VAL A 59 0.89 12.03 8.99
N TRP A 60 0.50 12.73 7.92
CA TRP A 60 1.16 12.59 6.61
C TRP A 60 1.38 13.95 5.92
N GLU A 61 1.01 15.07 6.57
CA GLU A 61 1.30 16.43 6.11
C GLU A 61 2.81 16.76 6.08
N SER A 62 3.68 15.93 6.65
CA SER A 62 5.12 16.21 6.70
C SER A 62 5.95 15.63 5.56
N SER A 63 5.37 14.84 4.64
CA SER A 63 6.17 14.16 3.59
C SER A 63 5.98 14.70 2.17
N LEU A 64 5.21 15.79 1.99
CA LEU A 64 5.09 16.52 0.72
C LEU A 64 5.72 17.92 0.77
N GLN A 65 6.46 18.24 1.83
CA GLN A 65 7.30 19.44 1.90
C GLN A 65 8.77 19.04 1.76
N LEU A 66 9.23 18.85 0.52
CA LEU A 66 10.62 19.02 0.10
C LEU A 66 10.66 19.41 -1.37
#